data_AF-A0A947F1T2-F1
#
_entry.id   AF-A0A947F1T2-F1
#
_cell.length_a   1.000
_cell.length_b   1.000
_cell.length_c   1.000
_cell.angle_alpha   90.00
_cell.angle_beta   90.00
_cell.angle_gamma   90.00
#
_symmetry.space_group_name_H-M   'P 1'
#
loop_
_entity.id
_entity.type
_entity.pdbx_description
1 polymer ?
#
loop_
_entity_poly.entity_id
_entity_poly.type
_entity_poly.pdbx_seq_one_letter_code
_entity_poly.pdbx_strand_id
1 'polypeptide(L)'
;LNKDDFLSGLKLLCRTIETPLYLCLGQGQQVITEKIENVEMIEFGGPHPAGLPSTHIHFLDPVHENKTVWHIGAQDVIACGSLLRTGVLNTERIIAIGGPAASEPRHIRTRLGASIPELCASELNSKESRLVSGSVLDGRKTDEFHNFLGRYHQQITCLPEGTGRQFFGWLRPGNDRFSVTNAFLSSFTKPPSLPLDTAVWGGDRAIFPLGSYEKIMPLDIVPIYLLKSLASGNTEKAKQLGCLELIEEDLALCTYVCPGKNDFGPMLRQTLASIEKDG
;
A
#
# COMPACT_ATOMS: atom_id res chain seq x y z
N LEU A 1 -5.63 17.22 11.97
CA LEU A 1 -4.59 16.57 12.81
C LEU A 1 -4.04 17.59 13.79
N ASN A 2 -3.61 17.18 15.00
CA ASN A 2 -3.09 18.09 16.02
C ASN A 2 -1.64 18.51 15.71
N LYS A 3 -1.44 19.79 15.40
CA LYS A 3 -0.14 20.37 15.04
C LYS A 3 0.88 20.25 16.18
N ASP A 4 0.47 20.54 17.41
CA ASP A 4 1.38 20.60 18.56
C ASP A 4 1.89 19.22 18.94
N ASP A 5 1.03 18.21 18.81
CA ASP A 5 1.41 16.80 19.02
C ASP A 5 2.38 16.34 17.93
N PHE A 6 2.15 16.68 16.66
CA PHE A 6 3.08 16.34 15.58
C PHE A 6 4.47 16.96 15.81
N LEU A 7 4.53 18.26 16.13
CA LEU A 7 5.78 18.96 16.42
C LEU A 7 6.51 18.37 17.63
N SER A 8 5.77 18.01 18.68
CA SER A 8 6.35 17.38 19.88
C SER A 8 6.90 15.99 19.57
N GLY A 9 6.19 15.21 18.75
CA GLY A 9 6.64 13.91 18.26
C GLY A 9 7.91 14.01 17.41
N LEU A 10 7.98 14.96 16.48
CA LEU A 10 9.19 15.18 15.68
C LEU A 10 10.39 15.59 16.57
N LYS A 11 10.20 16.52 17.50
CA LYS A 11 11.26 16.93 18.45
C LYS A 11 11.76 15.77 19.30
N LEU A 12 10.88 14.84 19.69
CA LEU A 12 11.29 13.60 20.35
C LEU A 12 12.22 12.80 19.47
N LEU A 13 11.79 12.48 18.25
CA LEU A 13 12.56 11.65 17.32
C LEU A 13 13.94 12.26 17.06
N CYS A 14 14.02 13.57 16.78
CA CYS A 14 15.30 14.28 16.58
C CYS A 14 16.24 14.22 17.79
N ARG A 15 15.70 14.11 19.01
CA ARG A 15 16.51 14.06 20.23
C ARG A 15 16.95 12.64 20.58
N THR A 16 16.14 11.64 20.23
CA THR A 16 16.38 10.24 20.60
C THR A 16 17.11 9.44 19.54
N ILE A 17 17.01 9.85 18.27
CA ILE A 17 17.56 9.12 17.13
C ILE A 17 18.78 9.88 16.62
N GLU A 18 19.94 9.23 16.63
CA GLU A 18 21.23 9.81 16.23
C GLU A 18 21.52 9.68 14.71
N THR A 19 20.52 9.28 13.92
CA THR A 19 20.62 9.14 12.46
C THR A 19 19.88 10.27 11.75
N PRO A 20 20.16 10.53 10.46
CA PRO A 20 19.39 11.47 9.65
C PRO A 20 17.90 11.18 9.71
N LEU A 21 17.08 12.24 9.81
CA LEU A 21 15.62 12.15 9.82
C LEU A 21 15.06 12.83 8.57
N TYR A 22 14.40 12.05 7.74
CA TYR A 22 13.73 12.52 6.53
C TYR A 22 12.22 12.63 6.76
N LEU A 23 11.67 13.83 6.54
CA LEU A 23 10.23 14.06 6.48
C LEU A 23 9.79 14.03 5.01
N CYS A 24 9.26 12.89 4.58
CA CYS A 24 8.76 12.70 3.22
C CYS A 24 7.36 13.32 3.06
N LEU A 25 7.19 14.12 2.01
CA LEU A 25 6.01 14.92 1.74
C LEU A 25 5.52 14.69 0.31
N GLY A 26 4.22 14.86 0.08
CA GLY A 26 3.72 14.99 -1.28
C GLY A 26 4.22 16.29 -1.93
N GLN A 27 4.44 16.26 -3.25
CA GLN A 27 4.85 17.44 -4.01
C GLN A 27 3.91 18.62 -3.78
N GLY A 28 4.47 19.77 -3.36
CA GLY A 28 3.71 20.98 -3.05
C GLY A 28 2.85 20.90 -1.79
N GLN A 29 3.00 19.87 -0.97
CA GLN A 29 2.27 19.74 0.29
C GLN A 29 2.76 20.80 1.27
N GLN A 30 1.84 21.66 1.73
CA GLN A 30 2.15 22.63 2.76
C GLN A 30 2.36 21.94 4.10
N VAL A 31 3.55 22.07 4.65
CA VAL A 31 3.88 21.52 5.96
C VAL A 31 3.42 22.50 7.04
N ILE A 32 2.65 22.00 8.00
CA ILE A 32 2.20 22.77 9.17
C ILE A 32 3.30 22.74 10.24
N THR A 33 4.58 22.90 9.88
CA THR A 33 5.68 22.89 10.84
C THR A 33 6.61 24.07 10.62
N GLU A 34 7.13 24.59 11.72
CA GLU A 34 8.33 25.43 11.66
C GLU A 34 9.52 24.58 11.20
N LYS A 35 10.60 25.23 10.75
CA LYS A 35 11.84 24.52 10.42
C LYS A 35 12.39 23.90 11.71
N ILE A 36 12.32 22.57 11.81
CA ILE A 36 12.93 21.82 12.92
C ILE A 36 14.37 21.51 12.52
N GLU A 37 15.32 21.85 13.37
CA GLU A 37 16.73 21.48 13.16
C GLU A 37 16.87 19.95 13.13
N ASN A 38 17.78 19.44 12.30
CA ASN A 38 18.04 18.00 12.12
C ASN A 38 16.84 17.20 11.54
N VAL A 39 15.97 17.87 10.78
CA VAL A 39 14.97 17.23 9.91
C VAL A 39 15.14 17.73 8.49
N GLU A 40 15.36 16.81 7.56
CA GLU A 40 15.39 17.11 6.14
C GLU A 40 14.02 16.86 5.52
N MET A 41 13.43 17.87 4.89
CA MET A 41 12.13 17.75 4.23
C MET A 41 12.35 17.38 2.76
N ILE A 42 11.78 16.26 2.34
CA ILE A 42 11.92 15.73 0.97
C ILE A 42 10.53 15.62 0.35
N GLU A 43 10.36 16.20 -0.83
CA GLU A 43 9.13 16.07 -1.61
C GLU A 43 9.22 14.95 -2.63
N PHE A 44 8.20 14.10 -2.67
CA PHE A 44 8.00 13.07 -3.69
C PHE A 44 6.72 13.36 -4.48
N GLY A 45 6.78 13.16 -5.79
CA GLY A 45 5.67 13.41 -6.70
C GLY A 45 5.56 12.33 -7.76
N GLY A 46 4.48 12.37 -8.53
CA GLY A 46 4.16 11.37 -9.55
C GLY A 46 3.08 10.37 -9.12
N PRO A 47 2.74 9.41 -10.00
CA PRO A 47 1.76 8.37 -9.70
C PRO A 47 2.27 7.40 -8.63
N HIS A 48 1.37 6.59 -8.06
CA HIS A 48 1.78 5.49 -7.19
C HIS A 48 2.71 4.52 -7.96
N PRO A 49 3.84 4.07 -7.37
CA PRO A 49 4.27 4.27 -5.99
C PRO A 49 5.18 5.50 -5.82
N ALA A 50 4.68 6.53 -5.13
CA ALA A 50 5.43 7.74 -4.76
C ALA A 50 5.36 8.06 -3.25
N GLY A 51 4.49 7.38 -2.50
CA GLY A 51 4.29 7.57 -1.07
C GLY A 51 4.67 6.36 -0.21
N LEU A 52 5.26 5.32 -0.82
CA LEU A 52 5.66 4.11 -0.11
C LEU A 52 6.98 4.32 0.63
N PRO A 53 7.08 3.88 1.91
CA PRO A 53 8.33 3.98 2.67
C PRO A 53 9.52 3.37 1.94
N SER A 54 9.38 2.19 1.34
CA SER A 54 10.46 1.51 0.62
C SER A 54 10.96 2.31 -0.59
N THR A 55 10.05 2.96 -1.33
CA THR A 55 10.43 3.85 -2.44
C THR A 55 11.21 5.06 -1.94
N HIS A 56 10.80 5.65 -0.81
CA HIS A 56 11.55 6.76 -0.21
C HIS A 56 12.93 6.31 0.27
N ILE A 57 13.00 5.17 0.96
CA ILE A 57 14.23 4.57 1.47
C ILE A 57 15.20 4.30 0.32
N HIS A 58 14.74 3.73 -0.79
CA HIS A 58 15.59 3.43 -1.95
C HIS A 58 16.30 4.67 -2.51
N PHE A 59 15.60 5.82 -2.56
CA PHE A 59 16.18 7.06 -3.09
C PHE A 59 16.99 7.86 -2.07
N LEU A 60 16.72 7.70 -0.78
CA LEU A 60 17.33 8.51 0.29
C LEU A 60 18.43 7.77 1.02
N ASP A 61 18.16 6.56 1.47
CA ASP A 61 19.05 5.81 2.34
C ASP A 61 18.88 4.28 2.15
N PRO A 62 19.18 3.72 0.96
CA PRO A 62 18.84 2.35 0.60
C PRO A 62 19.42 1.33 1.57
N VAL A 63 18.62 0.30 1.88
CA VAL A 63 18.99 -0.77 2.81
C VAL A 63 19.66 -1.94 2.10
N HIS A 64 20.42 -2.71 2.86
CA HIS A 64 21.06 -3.94 2.40
C HIS A 64 21.32 -4.81 3.64
N GLU A 65 21.90 -5.99 3.45
CA GLU A 65 22.12 -6.98 4.52
C GLU A 65 22.80 -6.40 5.78
N ASN A 66 23.66 -5.39 5.63
CA ASN A 66 24.41 -4.78 6.73
C ASN A 66 23.88 -3.40 7.18
N LYS A 67 22.71 -2.98 6.70
CA LYS A 67 22.14 -1.67 7.02
C LYS A 67 20.63 -1.73 7.12
N THR A 68 20.12 -1.23 8.23
CA THR A 68 18.68 -1.11 8.49
C THR A 68 18.30 0.35 8.64
N VAL A 69 17.05 0.66 8.31
CA VAL A 69 16.43 1.97 8.52
C VAL A 69 15.06 1.78 9.14
N TRP A 70 14.53 2.82 9.79
CA TRP A 70 13.21 2.80 10.38
C TRP A 70 12.29 3.78 9.67
N HIS A 71 10.99 3.46 9.63
CA HIS A 71 9.96 4.38 9.16
C HIS A 71 8.85 4.49 10.20
N ILE A 72 8.20 5.65 10.25
CA ILE A 72 7.06 5.91 11.13
C ILE A 72 6.05 6.81 10.43
N GLY A 73 4.76 6.46 10.53
CA GLY A 73 3.68 7.23 9.91
C GLY A 73 3.38 8.53 10.68
N ALA A 74 2.90 9.57 9.98
CA ALA A 74 2.62 10.87 10.59
C ALA A 74 1.62 10.81 11.76
N GLN A 75 0.59 9.95 11.69
CA GLN A 75 -0.37 9.75 12.80
C GLN A 75 0.27 9.07 14.01
N ASP A 76 1.28 8.23 13.81
CA ASP A 76 2.04 7.61 14.89
C ASP A 76 3.00 8.62 15.53
N VAL A 77 3.63 9.50 14.74
CA VAL A 77 4.41 10.65 15.27
C VAL A 77 3.53 11.54 16.16
N ILE A 78 2.30 11.84 15.72
CA ILE A 78 1.30 12.57 16.53
C ILE A 78 1.01 11.82 17.82
N ALA A 79 0.80 10.50 17.77
CA ALA A 79 0.52 9.71 18.96
C ALA A 79 1.69 9.75 19.97
N CYS A 80 2.94 9.68 19.49
CA CYS A 80 4.13 9.83 20.32
C CYS A 80 4.21 11.20 21.00
N GLY A 81 3.96 12.28 20.26
CA GLY A 81 3.97 13.62 20.83
C GLY A 81 2.83 13.86 21.83
N SER A 82 1.64 13.30 21.55
CA SER A 82 0.49 13.34 22.45
C SER A 82 0.79 12.61 23.76
N LEU A 83 1.42 11.43 23.70
CA LEU A 83 1.87 10.68 24.87
C LEU A 83 2.84 11.48 25.73
N LEU A 84 3.81 12.17 25.13
CA LEU A 84 4.75 13.00 25.89
C LEU A 84 4.09 14.20 26.57
N ARG A 85 3.16 14.85 25.88
CA ARG A 85 2.49 16.05 26.40
C ARG A 85 1.49 15.74 27.50
N THR A 86 0.82 14.58 27.41
CA THR A 86 -0.33 14.26 28.27
C THR A 86 -0.07 13.11 29.25
N GLY A 87 0.95 12.28 29.00
CA GLY A 87 1.20 11.04 29.73
C GLY A 87 0.24 9.90 29.36
N VAL A 88 -0.65 10.08 28.38
CA VAL A 88 -1.67 9.11 27.99
C VAL A 88 -1.49 8.66 26.55
N LEU A 89 -1.60 7.35 26.31
CA LEU A 89 -1.50 6.79 24.96
C LEU A 89 -2.67 7.25 24.08
N ASN A 90 -2.37 7.98 23.00
CA ASN A 90 -3.37 8.39 22.02
C ASN A 90 -3.59 7.31 20.95
N THR A 91 -4.75 6.63 21.03
CA THR A 91 -5.16 5.59 20.07
C THR A 91 -6.05 6.12 18.95
N GLU A 92 -6.35 7.42 18.89
CA GLU A 92 -7.19 8.02 17.85
C GLU A 92 -6.53 7.87 16.47
N ARG A 93 -7.32 7.54 15.45
CA ARG A 93 -6.89 7.49 14.06
C ARG A 93 -7.88 8.21 13.17
N ILE A 94 -7.37 8.93 12.18
CA ILE A 94 -8.15 9.47 11.07
C ILE A 94 -7.92 8.55 9.89
N ILE A 95 -8.96 7.90 9.38
CA ILE A 95 -8.86 6.99 8.23
C ILE A 95 -9.83 7.41 7.13
N ALA A 96 -9.52 7.04 5.89
CA ALA A 96 -10.47 7.16 4.79
C ALA A 96 -11.40 5.93 4.75
N ILE A 97 -12.70 6.15 4.55
CA ILE A 97 -13.62 5.13 4.07
C ILE A 97 -13.97 5.49 2.63
N GLY A 98 -13.81 4.55 1.70
CA GLY A 98 -14.10 4.80 0.29
C GLY A 98 -14.17 3.52 -0.54
N GLY A 99 -14.19 3.68 -1.85
CA GLY A 99 -14.40 2.60 -2.82
C GLY A 99 -15.81 2.62 -3.42
N PRO A 100 -16.05 1.88 -4.52
CA PRO A 100 -17.30 1.99 -5.27
C PRO A 100 -18.55 1.54 -4.50
N ALA A 101 -18.38 0.72 -3.46
CA ALA A 101 -19.49 0.27 -2.61
C ALA A 101 -19.75 1.19 -1.40
N ALA A 102 -18.94 2.22 -1.19
CA ALA A 102 -19.15 3.17 -0.10
C ALA A 102 -20.28 4.16 -0.44
N SER A 103 -21.20 4.38 0.50
CA SER A 103 -22.32 5.33 0.35
C SER A 103 -21.85 6.78 0.49
N GLU A 104 -21.02 7.08 1.49
CA GLU A 104 -20.53 8.43 1.80
C GLU A 104 -19.00 8.45 2.01
N PRO A 105 -18.20 8.37 0.92
CA PRO A 105 -16.75 8.36 1.02
C PRO A 105 -16.20 9.62 1.71
N ARG A 106 -15.48 9.44 2.81
CA ARG A 106 -14.92 10.55 3.61
C ARG A 106 -13.82 10.09 4.56
N HIS A 107 -13.16 11.05 5.19
CA HIS A 107 -12.33 10.78 6.34
C HIS A 107 -13.19 10.70 7.61
N ILE A 108 -12.94 9.69 8.43
CA ILE A 108 -13.57 9.53 9.74
C ILE A 108 -12.53 9.49 10.84
N ARG A 109 -12.94 9.89 12.04
CA ARG A 109 -12.17 9.69 13.28
C ARG A 109 -12.61 8.38 13.91
N THR A 110 -11.65 7.52 14.24
CA THR A 110 -11.83 6.21 14.87
C THR A 110 -10.67 5.91 15.82
N ARG A 111 -10.48 4.65 16.19
CA ARG A 111 -9.36 4.17 17.00
C ARG A 111 -8.57 3.05 16.34
N LEU A 112 -7.34 2.84 16.79
CA LEU A 112 -6.55 1.65 16.46
C LEU A 112 -7.34 0.36 16.73
N GLY A 113 -7.33 -0.56 15.77
CA GLY A 113 -8.00 -1.85 15.89
C GLY A 113 -9.53 -1.75 16.00
N ALA A 114 -10.14 -0.68 15.49
CA ALA A 114 -11.60 -0.56 15.47
C ALA A 114 -12.25 -1.67 14.63
N SER A 115 -13.43 -2.13 15.05
CA SER A 115 -14.26 -3.10 14.32
C SER A 115 -14.72 -2.49 12.99
N ILE A 116 -14.27 -3.07 11.88
CA ILE A 116 -14.63 -2.63 10.53
C ILE A 116 -16.13 -2.84 10.25
N PRO A 117 -16.75 -3.98 10.59
CA PRO A 117 -18.19 -4.16 10.41
C PRO A 117 -19.02 -3.10 11.15
N GLU A 118 -18.63 -2.74 12.39
CA GLU A 118 -19.30 -1.68 13.15
C GLU A 118 -19.12 -0.31 12.50
N LEU A 119 -17.89 0.03 12.09
CA LEU A 119 -17.60 1.29 11.41
C LEU A 119 -18.35 1.41 10.08
N CYS A 120 -18.55 0.30 9.37
CA CYS A 120 -19.15 0.27 8.03
C CYS A 120 -20.64 -0.08 8.01
N ALA A 121 -21.29 -0.27 9.16
CA ALA A 121 -22.67 -0.76 9.25
C ALA A 121 -23.71 0.12 8.48
N SER A 122 -23.43 1.41 8.31
CA SER A 122 -24.27 2.36 7.57
C SER A 122 -23.51 3.06 6.43
N GLU A 123 -22.35 2.53 6.05
CA GLU A 123 -21.43 3.14 5.06
C GLU A 123 -21.49 2.48 3.69
N LEU A 124 -22.41 1.54 3.48
CA LEU A 124 -22.47 0.68 2.29
C LEU A 124 -23.72 0.96 1.46
N ASN A 125 -23.53 1.08 0.15
CA ASN A 125 -24.62 1.23 -0.83
C ASN A 125 -25.10 -0.11 -1.43
N SER A 126 -24.38 -1.21 -1.16
CA SER A 126 -24.67 -2.56 -1.64
C SER A 126 -24.63 -3.57 -0.49
N LYS A 127 -25.60 -4.51 -0.48
CA LYS A 127 -25.64 -5.61 0.50
C LYS A 127 -24.51 -6.62 0.29
N GLU A 128 -24.06 -6.80 -0.95
CA GLU A 128 -22.96 -7.70 -1.30
C GLU A 128 -21.70 -6.86 -1.54
N SER A 129 -21.00 -6.56 -0.45
CA SER A 129 -19.79 -5.74 -0.46
C SER A 129 -18.66 -6.43 0.29
N ARG A 130 -17.45 -6.38 -0.28
CA ARG A 130 -16.21 -6.75 0.40
C ARG A 130 -15.64 -5.54 1.12
N LEU A 131 -15.46 -5.68 2.42
CA LEU A 131 -14.72 -4.73 3.23
C LEU A 131 -13.25 -5.18 3.31
N VAL A 132 -12.34 -4.24 3.03
CA VAL A 132 -10.89 -4.45 3.04
C VAL A 132 -10.28 -3.46 4.02
N SER A 133 -9.51 -3.96 4.98
CA SER A 133 -8.63 -3.12 5.79
C SER A 133 -7.41 -2.75 4.93
N GLY A 134 -7.18 -1.47 4.67
CA GLY A 134 -6.12 -1.01 3.77
C GLY A 134 -6.61 -0.70 2.36
N SER A 135 -5.65 -0.56 1.44
CA SER A 135 -5.91 -0.19 0.05
C SER A 135 -6.45 -1.35 -0.79
N VAL A 136 -6.84 -1.08 -2.03
CA VAL A 136 -7.18 -2.15 -2.99
C VAL A 136 -5.96 -2.93 -3.46
N LEU A 137 -4.76 -2.35 -3.32
CA LEU A 137 -3.51 -2.92 -3.83
C LEU A 137 -2.87 -3.85 -2.80
N ASP A 138 -2.74 -3.37 -1.55
CA ASP A 138 -2.22 -4.15 -0.43
C ASP A 138 -3.15 -4.00 0.78
N GLY A 139 -4.28 -4.68 0.72
CA GLY A 139 -5.27 -4.70 1.80
C GLY A 139 -5.51 -6.11 2.32
N ARG A 140 -6.19 -6.21 3.46
CA ARG A 140 -6.61 -7.48 4.06
C ARG A 140 -8.13 -7.57 4.04
N LYS A 141 -8.64 -8.62 3.39
CA LYS A 141 -10.08 -8.92 3.38
C LYS A 141 -10.53 -9.13 4.83
N THR A 142 -11.65 -8.52 5.18
CA THR A 142 -12.31 -8.79 6.45
C THR A 142 -13.02 -10.15 6.41
N ASP A 143 -12.88 -10.92 7.48
CA ASP A 143 -13.59 -12.18 7.70
C ASP A 143 -14.04 -12.26 9.17
N GLU A 144 -14.51 -13.43 9.62
CA GLU A 144 -15.01 -13.63 10.99
C GLU A 144 -13.94 -13.33 12.07
N PHE A 145 -12.66 -13.54 11.77
CA PHE A 145 -11.55 -13.40 12.72
C PHE A 145 -10.73 -12.13 12.49
N HIS A 146 -10.72 -11.61 11.26
CA HIS A 146 -9.89 -10.48 10.82
C HIS A 146 -10.75 -9.27 10.43
N ASN A 147 -11.72 -8.91 11.27
CA ASN A 147 -12.65 -7.80 11.02
C ASN A 147 -12.25 -6.47 11.68
N PHE A 148 -10.97 -6.28 12.00
CA PHE A 148 -10.46 -5.08 12.66
C PHE A 148 -9.53 -4.26 11.76
N LEU A 149 -9.47 -2.95 12.02
CA LEU A 149 -8.52 -2.06 11.34
C LEU A 149 -7.07 -2.45 11.64
N GLY A 150 -6.32 -2.83 10.61
CA GLY A 150 -4.92 -3.20 10.71
C GLY A 150 -4.04 -2.07 11.24
N ARG A 151 -2.94 -2.43 11.95
CA ARG A 151 -2.08 -1.48 12.67
C ARG A 151 -1.52 -0.34 11.80
N TYR A 152 -1.18 -0.64 10.55
CA TYR A 152 -0.57 0.30 9.62
C TYR A 152 -1.54 0.83 8.56
N HIS A 153 -2.79 0.32 8.53
CA HIS A 153 -3.77 0.72 7.55
C HIS A 153 -4.41 2.06 7.93
N GLN A 154 -4.46 2.98 6.96
CA GLN A 154 -5.07 4.31 7.11
C GLN A 154 -6.35 4.49 6.30
N GLN A 155 -6.90 3.40 5.77
CA GLN A 155 -8.16 3.41 5.05
C GLN A 155 -8.89 2.07 5.17
N ILE A 156 -10.19 2.11 4.93
CA ILE A 156 -11.04 0.95 4.68
C ILE A 156 -11.59 1.09 3.27
N THR A 157 -11.42 0.05 2.46
CA THR A 157 -11.93 0.04 1.10
C THR A 157 -13.16 -0.86 0.99
N CYS A 158 -14.24 -0.31 0.45
CA CYS A 158 -15.52 -0.96 0.22
C CYS A 158 -15.65 -1.26 -1.28
N LEU A 159 -15.62 -2.55 -1.64
CA LEU A 159 -15.71 -3.01 -3.02
C LEU A 159 -17.01 -3.81 -3.24
N PRO A 160 -17.68 -3.67 -4.39
CA PRO A 160 -18.72 -4.62 -4.77
C PRO A 160 -18.14 -6.02 -4.90
N GLU A 161 -18.80 -7.03 -4.32
CA GLU A 161 -18.38 -8.41 -4.51
C GLU A 161 -18.70 -8.86 -5.95
N GLY A 162 -17.68 -9.29 -6.69
CA GLY A 162 -17.77 -9.72 -8.08
C GLY A 162 -17.09 -11.07 -8.29
N THR A 163 -17.75 -11.97 -9.02
CA THR A 163 -17.24 -13.32 -9.27
C THR A 163 -16.44 -13.45 -10.58
N GLY A 164 -16.48 -12.43 -11.44
CA GLY A 164 -15.88 -12.47 -12.78
C GLY A 164 -16.53 -13.47 -13.74
N ARG A 165 -17.59 -14.18 -13.32
CA ARG A 165 -18.33 -15.13 -14.15
C ARG A 165 -19.52 -14.39 -14.75
N GLN A 166 -19.41 -14.04 -16.03
CA GLN A 166 -20.53 -13.49 -16.80
C GLN A 166 -20.91 -14.46 -17.93
N PHE A 167 -22.21 -14.70 -18.09
CA PHE A 167 -22.76 -15.46 -19.20
C PHE A 167 -22.38 -14.74 -20.52
N PHE A 168 -21.72 -15.44 -21.45
CA PHE A 168 -21.16 -14.88 -22.69
C PHE A 168 -20.11 -13.75 -22.53
N GLY A 169 -19.33 -13.74 -21.44
CA GLY A 169 -18.32 -12.70 -21.18
C GLY A 169 -17.20 -12.52 -22.25
N TRP A 170 -17.00 -13.50 -23.13
CA TRP A 170 -16.06 -13.47 -24.27
C TRP A 170 -16.54 -12.65 -25.47
N LEU A 171 -17.86 -12.40 -25.58
CA LEU A 171 -18.48 -11.62 -26.66
C LEU A 171 -18.63 -10.14 -26.30
N ARG A 172 -18.34 -9.74 -25.04
CA ARG A 172 -18.52 -8.37 -24.58
C ARG A 172 -17.29 -7.51 -24.91
N PRO A 173 -17.47 -6.31 -25.50
CA PRO A 173 -16.37 -5.43 -25.89
C PRO A 173 -15.54 -4.87 -24.70
N GLY A 174 -16.04 -4.95 -23.46
CA GLY A 174 -15.36 -4.49 -22.26
C GLY A 174 -15.26 -2.96 -22.14
N ASN A 175 -16.37 -2.24 -22.36
CA ASN A 175 -16.43 -0.77 -22.24
C ASN A 175 -16.35 -0.26 -20.79
N ASP A 176 -16.45 -1.16 -19.82
CA ASP A 176 -16.55 -0.93 -18.37
C ASP A 176 -15.39 -1.59 -17.59
N ARG A 177 -14.30 -1.97 -18.25
CA ARG A 177 -13.19 -2.73 -17.63
C ARG A 177 -11.91 -1.93 -17.57
N PHE A 178 -11.14 -1.99 -16.49
CA PHE A 178 -9.79 -1.43 -16.51
C PHE A 178 -8.80 -2.42 -17.13
N SER A 179 -7.88 -1.93 -17.97
CA SER A 179 -6.84 -2.75 -18.58
C SER A 179 -5.55 -1.96 -18.77
N VAL A 180 -4.43 -2.56 -18.34
CA VAL A 180 -3.09 -2.00 -18.53
C VAL A 180 -2.59 -2.22 -19.96
N THR A 181 -3.08 -3.27 -20.62
CA THR A 181 -2.85 -3.55 -22.04
C THR A 181 -4.07 -3.11 -22.86
N ASN A 182 -3.90 -2.86 -24.17
CA ASN A 182 -5.00 -2.47 -25.07
C ASN A 182 -6.00 -3.61 -25.38
N ALA A 183 -6.18 -4.56 -24.46
CA ALA A 183 -7.02 -5.74 -24.64
C ALA A 183 -8.52 -5.46 -24.50
N PHE A 184 -8.91 -4.29 -23.98
CA PHE A 184 -10.31 -3.89 -23.80
C PHE A 184 -10.58 -2.50 -24.39
N LEU A 185 -11.80 -2.27 -24.89
CA LEU A 185 -12.21 -0.99 -25.53
C LEU A 185 -12.09 0.22 -24.59
N SER A 186 -12.22 0.01 -23.29
CA SER A 186 -11.97 1.01 -22.25
C SER A 186 -10.57 1.65 -22.27
N SER A 187 -9.54 0.94 -22.76
CA SER A 187 -8.19 1.51 -22.93
C SER A 187 -8.16 2.58 -24.03
N PHE A 188 -9.11 2.52 -24.98
CA PHE A 188 -9.29 3.51 -26.04
C PHE A 188 -10.23 4.64 -25.61
N THR A 189 -11.29 4.34 -24.84
CA THR A 189 -12.29 5.34 -24.42
C THR A 189 -11.91 6.11 -23.17
N LYS A 190 -10.94 5.63 -22.37
CA LYS A 190 -10.42 6.25 -21.14
C LYS A 190 -11.53 6.87 -20.26
N PRO A 191 -12.56 6.10 -19.86
CA PRO A 191 -13.65 6.63 -19.05
C PRO A 191 -13.11 7.20 -17.73
N PRO A 192 -13.71 8.29 -17.21
CA PRO A 192 -13.19 9.03 -16.05
C PRO A 192 -13.22 8.23 -14.74
N SER A 193 -14.07 7.21 -14.65
CA SER A 193 -14.12 6.29 -13.51
C SER A 193 -14.55 4.89 -13.98
N LEU A 194 -13.76 3.88 -13.60
CA LEU A 194 -14.11 2.47 -13.77
C LEU A 194 -14.33 1.89 -12.36
N PRO A 195 -15.57 1.53 -11.98
CA PRO A 195 -15.81 0.93 -10.68
C PRO A 195 -15.12 -0.44 -10.64
N LEU A 196 -14.06 -0.54 -9.87
CA LEU A 196 -13.35 -1.80 -9.63
C LEU A 196 -14.19 -2.71 -8.73
N ASP A 197 -14.25 -3.99 -9.09
CA ASP A 197 -14.87 -5.05 -8.29
C ASP A 197 -13.79 -6.05 -7.83
N THR A 198 -14.20 -7.12 -7.14
CA THR A 198 -13.27 -8.14 -6.63
C THR A 198 -12.92 -9.24 -7.64
N ALA A 199 -13.32 -9.10 -8.92
CA ALA A 199 -13.18 -10.16 -9.89
C ALA A 199 -11.76 -10.24 -10.49
N VAL A 200 -11.18 -11.44 -10.50
CA VAL A 200 -9.79 -11.69 -10.97
C VAL A 200 -9.68 -11.79 -12.50
N TRP A 201 -10.79 -12.11 -13.18
CA TRP A 201 -10.90 -12.21 -14.64
C TRP A 201 -9.78 -13.04 -15.31
N GLY A 202 -9.62 -14.29 -14.86
CA GLY A 202 -8.59 -15.20 -15.35
C GLY A 202 -8.23 -16.24 -14.31
N GLY A 203 -7.12 -16.95 -14.55
CA GLY A 203 -6.54 -17.89 -13.59
C GLY A 203 -5.02 -17.87 -13.71
N ASP A 204 -4.37 -18.62 -12.82
CA ASP A 204 -2.92 -18.62 -12.66
C ASP A 204 -2.20 -19.13 -13.92
N ARG A 205 -1.16 -18.41 -14.33
CA ARG A 205 -0.30 -18.76 -15.46
C ARG A 205 1.15 -18.37 -15.15
N ALA A 206 2.06 -18.89 -15.96
CA ALA A 206 3.48 -18.55 -15.88
C ALA A 206 3.73 -17.04 -15.92
N ILE A 207 4.85 -16.62 -15.32
CA ILE A 207 5.32 -15.23 -15.36
C ILE A 207 5.94 -14.94 -16.73
N PHE A 208 5.25 -14.13 -17.54
CA PHE A 208 5.68 -13.79 -18.90
C PHE A 208 6.43 -12.45 -18.98
N PRO A 209 7.54 -12.37 -19.75
CA PRO A 209 8.32 -11.14 -19.91
C PRO A 209 7.70 -10.22 -20.98
N LEU A 210 6.60 -9.54 -20.65
CA LEU A 210 5.90 -8.63 -21.58
C LEU A 210 6.30 -7.14 -21.43
N GLY A 211 7.27 -6.82 -20.58
CA GLY A 211 7.66 -5.43 -20.31
C GLY A 211 6.66 -4.67 -19.42
N SER A 212 5.65 -5.35 -18.87
CA SER A 212 4.59 -4.72 -18.06
C SER A 212 5.08 -4.34 -16.65
N TYR A 213 5.98 -5.14 -16.07
CA TYR A 213 6.49 -4.92 -14.72
C TYR A 213 7.50 -3.78 -14.71
N GLU A 214 8.34 -3.70 -15.73
CA GLU A 214 9.37 -2.65 -15.92
C GLU A 214 8.75 -1.26 -16.06
N LYS A 215 7.51 -1.16 -16.54
CA LYS A 215 6.80 0.12 -16.67
C LYS A 215 6.27 0.67 -15.35
N ILE A 216 6.09 -0.18 -14.34
CA ILE A 216 5.49 0.20 -13.05
C ILE A 216 6.44 0.11 -11.87
N MET A 217 7.64 -0.46 -12.06
CA MET A 217 8.67 -0.56 -11.04
C MET A 217 9.50 0.74 -11.07
N PRO A 218 9.40 1.61 -10.05
CA PRO A 218 10.14 2.87 -10.05
C PRO A 218 11.57 2.74 -9.50
N LEU A 219 11.89 1.58 -8.91
CA LEU A 219 13.16 1.27 -8.26
C LEU A 219 14.18 0.76 -9.28
N ASP A 220 15.47 0.89 -9.00
CA ASP A 220 16.57 0.33 -9.83
C ASP A 220 16.70 -1.20 -9.64
N ILE A 221 15.64 -1.91 -10.00
CA ILE A 221 15.49 -3.36 -9.87
C ILE A 221 15.03 -3.89 -11.23
N VAL A 222 15.51 -5.07 -11.62
CA VAL A 222 15.01 -5.76 -12.83
C VAL A 222 13.85 -6.68 -12.44
N PRO A 223 12.58 -6.20 -12.50
CA PRO A 223 11.47 -6.87 -11.83
C PRO A 223 11.21 -8.26 -12.37
N ILE A 224 11.29 -8.48 -13.69
CA ILE A 224 11.00 -9.79 -14.27
C ILE A 224 11.89 -10.91 -13.71
N TYR A 225 13.17 -10.65 -13.46
CA TYR A 225 14.07 -11.64 -12.87
C TYR A 225 13.82 -11.81 -11.38
N LEU A 226 13.52 -10.71 -10.68
CA LEU A 226 13.19 -10.76 -9.26
C LEU A 226 11.94 -11.61 -9.05
N LEU A 227 10.85 -11.30 -9.75
CA LEU A 227 9.57 -12.00 -9.63
C LEU A 227 9.69 -13.50 -9.95
N LYS A 228 10.50 -13.88 -10.95
CA LYS A 228 10.79 -15.30 -11.24
C LYS A 228 11.62 -15.97 -10.14
N SER A 229 12.56 -15.24 -9.53
CA SER A 229 13.36 -15.75 -8.41
C SER A 229 12.48 -15.98 -7.17
N LEU A 230 11.56 -15.05 -6.88
CA LEU A 230 10.57 -15.19 -5.82
C LEU A 230 9.65 -16.40 -6.07
N ALA A 231 9.13 -16.53 -7.28
CA ALA A 231 8.24 -17.64 -7.63
C ALA A 231 8.92 -19.02 -7.62
N SER A 232 10.24 -19.07 -7.81
CA SER A 232 11.02 -20.31 -7.72
C SER A 232 11.63 -20.56 -6.33
N GLY A 233 11.45 -19.63 -5.38
CA GLY A 233 12.04 -19.73 -4.04
C GLY A 233 13.56 -19.60 -4.00
N ASN A 234 14.18 -19.02 -5.04
CA ASN A 234 15.63 -18.81 -5.09
C ASN A 234 16.01 -17.56 -4.26
N THR A 235 16.35 -17.77 -2.99
CA THR A 235 16.63 -16.71 -2.02
C THR A 235 17.92 -15.96 -2.35
N GLU A 236 18.97 -16.65 -2.81
CA GLU A 236 20.25 -16.04 -3.14
C GLU A 236 20.10 -15.08 -4.33
N LYS A 237 19.36 -15.51 -5.37
CA LYS A 237 19.11 -14.67 -6.54
C LYS A 237 18.17 -13.53 -6.19
N ALA A 238 17.17 -13.75 -5.35
CA ALA A 238 16.29 -12.69 -4.87
C ALA A 238 17.05 -11.63 -4.07
N LYS A 239 17.96 -12.02 -3.16
CA LYS A 239 18.86 -11.10 -2.43
C LYS A 239 19.67 -10.25 -3.41
N GLN A 240 20.32 -10.87 -4.40
CA GLN A 240 21.12 -10.16 -5.42
C GLN A 240 20.30 -9.19 -6.27
N LEU A 241 19.00 -9.40 -6.39
CA LEU A 241 18.09 -8.56 -7.17
C LEU A 241 17.38 -7.50 -6.32
N GLY A 242 17.80 -7.30 -5.06
CA GLY A 242 17.32 -6.20 -4.22
C GLY A 242 16.05 -6.51 -3.42
N CYS A 243 15.69 -7.78 -3.19
CA CYS A 243 14.47 -8.11 -2.46
C CYS A 243 14.43 -7.59 -1.01
N LEU A 244 15.59 -7.29 -0.42
CA LEU A 244 15.71 -6.80 0.96
C LEU A 244 15.20 -5.37 1.16
N GLU A 245 15.10 -4.58 0.08
CA GLU A 245 14.56 -3.22 0.11
C GLU A 245 13.04 -3.18 0.00
N LEU A 246 12.38 -4.33 -0.20
CA LEU A 246 10.98 -4.41 -0.57
C LEU A 246 10.12 -5.04 0.53
N ILE A 247 8.86 -4.60 0.58
CA ILE A 247 7.76 -5.25 1.28
C ILE A 247 6.64 -5.61 0.28
N GLU A 248 5.61 -6.31 0.74
CA GLU A 248 4.53 -6.82 -0.12
C GLU A 248 3.83 -5.70 -0.91
N GLU A 249 3.65 -4.53 -0.30
CA GLU A 249 3.02 -3.37 -0.93
C GLU A 249 3.80 -2.89 -2.18
N ASP A 250 5.13 -2.99 -2.18
CA ASP A 250 5.96 -2.57 -3.31
C ASP A 250 5.74 -3.44 -4.55
N LEU A 251 5.36 -4.70 -4.35
CA LEU A 251 5.03 -5.63 -5.44
C LEU A 251 3.54 -5.68 -5.77
N ALA A 252 2.68 -4.96 -5.04
CA ALA A 252 1.25 -4.97 -5.26
C ALA A 252 0.86 -4.49 -6.67
N LEU A 253 1.54 -3.46 -7.19
CA LEU A 253 1.37 -3.04 -8.59
C LEU A 253 1.85 -4.10 -9.58
N CYS A 254 2.94 -4.82 -9.28
CA CYS A 254 3.40 -5.93 -10.11
C CYS A 254 2.33 -7.03 -10.19
N THR A 255 1.71 -7.37 -9.07
CA THR A 255 0.60 -8.32 -8.98
C THR A 255 -0.58 -7.83 -9.81
N TYR A 256 -0.96 -6.55 -9.66
CA TYR A 256 -2.07 -5.95 -10.38
C TYR A 256 -1.92 -6.02 -11.90
N VAL A 257 -0.72 -5.71 -12.42
CA VAL A 257 -0.45 -5.73 -13.88
C VAL A 257 -0.13 -7.13 -14.41
N CYS A 258 0.02 -8.14 -13.56
CA CYS A 258 0.44 -9.49 -13.96
C CYS A 258 -0.58 -10.16 -14.89
N PRO A 259 -0.22 -10.48 -16.15
CA PRO A 259 -1.09 -11.23 -17.05
C PRO A 259 -1.39 -12.65 -16.56
N GLY A 260 -0.46 -13.21 -15.78
CA GLY A 260 -0.56 -14.54 -15.21
C GLY A 260 -1.26 -14.61 -13.86
N LYS A 261 -1.79 -13.49 -13.35
CA LYS A 261 -2.55 -13.41 -12.08
C LYS A 261 -1.78 -13.93 -10.85
N ASN A 262 -0.45 -13.92 -10.92
CA ASN A 262 0.41 -14.29 -9.79
C ASN A 262 0.35 -13.21 -8.72
N ASP A 263 0.30 -13.64 -7.45
CA ASP A 263 0.40 -12.75 -6.30
C ASP A 263 1.83 -12.76 -5.74
N PHE A 264 2.56 -11.67 -5.99
CA PHE A 264 3.97 -11.56 -5.63
C PHE A 264 4.22 -11.13 -4.19
N GLY A 265 3.23 -10.53 -3.51
CA GLY A 265 3.38 -10.11 -2.11
C GLY A 265 3.67 -11.30 -1.19
N PRO A 266 2.82 -12.34 -1.15
CA PRO A 266 3.07 -13.54 -0.37
C PRO A 266 4.37 -14.26 -0.76
N MET A 267 4.72 -14.29 -2.05
CA MET A 267 5.99 -14.89 -2.51
C MET A 267 7.21 -14.14 -1.96
N LEU A 268 7.16 -12.80 -1.91
CA LEU A 268 8.20 -12.00 -1.29
C LEU A 268 8.28 -12.27 0.21
N ARG A 269 7.15 -12.26 0.92
CA ARG A 269 7.13 -12.54 2.36
C ARG A 269 7.71 -13.91 2.70
N GLN A 270 7.35 -14.93 1.92
CA GLN A 270 7.90 -16.27 2.10
C GLN A 270 9.41 -16.27 1.87
N THR A 271 9.89 -15.61 0.82
CA THR A 271 11.32 -15.49 0.52
C THR A 271 12.10 -14.80 1.64
N LEU A 272 11.59 -13.66 2.13
CA LEU A 272 12.20 -12.91 3.23
C LEU A 272 12.21 -13.73 4.54
N ALA A 273 11.15 -14.48 4.82
CA ALA A 273 11.09 -15.35 5.99
C ALA A 273 12.06 -16.55 5.90
N SER A 274 12.29 -17.09 4.70
CA SER A 274 13.32 -18.11 4.48
C SER A 274 14.72 -17.53 4.69
N ILE A 275 14.99 -16.34 4.13
CA ILE A 275 16.24 -15.62 4.34
C ILE A 275 16.50 -15.42 5.84
N GLU A 276 15.52 -14.91 6.59
CA GLU A 276 15.66 -14.67 8.04
C GLU A 276 15.97 -15.96 8.83
N LYS A 277 15.41 -17.10 8.39
CA LYS A 277 15.71 -18.40 9.01
C LYS A 277 17.11 -18.92 8.71
N ASP A 278 17.60 -18.65 7.50
CA ASP A 278 18.89 -19.14 7.02
C ASP A 278 20.07 -18.22 7.43
N GLY A 279 19.77 -16.95 7.75
CA GLY A 279 20.69 -15.92 8.24
C GLY A 279 21.06 -14.84 7.22
#